data_AF-A0A3D5VIL2-F1
#
_entry.id   AF-A0A3D5VIL2-F1
#
_cell.length_a   1.000
_cell.length_b   1.000
_cell.length_c   1.000
_cell.angle_alpha   90.00
_cell.angle_beta   90.00
_cell.angle_gamma   90.00
#
_symmetry.space_group_name_H-M   'P 1'
#
loop_
_entity.id
_entity.type
_entity.pdbx_description
1 polymer ?
#
loop_
_entity_poly.entity_id
_entity_poly.type
_entity_poly.pdbx_seq_one_letter_code
_entity_poly.pdbx_strand_id
1 'polypeptide(L)'
;MKIAVLMGGRSGEHQVSLRSARYIMDSLVEAGHTVLPIGITNDGQWLQHPDIHAMLSEGRDLSQASNVFLDLSFQGQGLMCNGQPLDIDIVFPVLHGPFGEDGTI
;
A
#
# COMPACT_ATOMS: atom_id res chain seq x y z
N MET A 1 -9.20 12.12 -7.85
CA MET A 1 -8.76 11.87 -6.47
C MET A 1 -7.39 11.19 -6.51
N LYS A 2 -6.57 11.39 -5.49
CA LYS A 2 -5.31 10.70 -5.22
C LYS A 2 -5.59 9.57 -4.24
N ILE A 3 -5.46 8.33 -4.70
CA ILE A 3 -5.88 7.13 -3.98
C ILE A 3 -4.64 6.32 -3.65
N ALA A 4 -4.36 6.13 -2.37
CA ALA A 4 -3.36 5.17 -1.93
C ALA A 4 -3.96 3.76 -1.99
N VAL A 5 -3.36 2.85 -2.76
CA VAL A 5 -3.77 1.44 -2.79
C VAL A 5 -2.82 0.66 -1.90
N LEU A 6 -3.36 0.11 -0.82
CA LEU A 6 -2.62 -0.66 0.17
C LEU A 6 -2.76 -2.16 -0.13
N MET A 7 -1.65 -2.88 -0.27
CA MET A 7 -1.63 -4.27 -0.76
C MET A 7 -0.51 -5.11 -0.10
N GLY A 8 -0.56 -6.43 -0.27
CA GLY A 8 0.34 -7.39 0.36
C GLY A 8 -0.14 -7.80 1.75
N GLY A 9 0.72 -7.61 2.76
CA GLY A 9 0.40 -7.87 4.17
C GLY A 9 1.09 -9.10 4.74
N ARG A 10 1.09 -9.20 6.08
CA ARG A 10 1.57 -10.36 6.84
C ARG A 10 0.48 -11.44 6.90
N SER A 11 0.18 -12.02 5.75
CA SER A 11 -0.90 -13.00 5.58
C SER A 11 -0.47 -14.10 4.60
N GLY A 12 -1.00 -15.32 4.78
CA GLY A 12 -0.86 -16.38 3.77
C GLY A 12 -1.50 -16.01 2.42
N GLU A 13 -2.33 -14.97 2.41
CA GLU A 13 -3.02 -14.44 1.23
C GLU A 13 -2.29 -13.23 0.60
N HIS A 14 -1.04 -12.96 1.01
CA HIS A 14 -0.21 -11.87 0.48
C HIS A 14 -0.20 -11.81 -1.05
N GLN A 15 0.02 -12.95 -1.72
CA GLN A 15 0.05 -13.02 -3.18
C GLN A 15 -1.33 -12.83 -3.82
N VAL A 16 -2.41 -13.18 -3.11
CA VAL A 16 -3.79 -12.92 -3.56
C VAL A 16 -4.06 -11.42 -3.53
N SER A 17 -3.68 -10.75 -2.43
CA SER A 17 -3.79 -9.31 -2.28
C SER A 17 -3.04 -8.54 -3.38
N LEU A 18 -1.79 -8.91 -3.68
CA LEU A 18 -1.02 -8.29 -4.77
C LEU A 18 -1.69 -8.47 -6.14
N ARG A 19 -2.26 -9.64 -6.42
CA ARG A 19 -2.99 -9.89 -7.68
C ARG A 19 -4.27 -9.06 -7.77
N SER A 20 -5.08 -9.02 -6.70
CA SER A 20 -6.28 -8.18 -6.62
C SER A 20 -5.95 -6.71 -6.81
N ALA A 21 -4.87 -6.24 -6.18
CA ALA A 21 -4.45 -4.84 -6.25
C ALA A 21 -4.07 -4.42 -7.67
N ARG A 22 -3.46 -5.31 -8.47
CA ARG A 22 -3.13 -5.02 -9.89
C ARG A 22 -4.37 -4.54 -10.66
N TYR A 23 -5.46 -5.29 -10.57
CA TYR A 23 -6.71 -5.00 -11.28
C TYR A 23 -7.41 -3.75 -10.74
N ILE A 24 -7.39 -3.55 -9.43
CA ILE A 24 -7.97 -2.37 -8.80
C ILE A 24 -7.20 -1.12 -9.23
N MET A 25 -5.87 -1.15 -9.21
CA MET A 25 -5.05 -0.01 -9.64
C MET A 25 -5.32 0.36 -11.10
N ASP A 26 -5.37 -0.63 -12.01
CA ASP A 26 -5.72 -0.38 -13.42
C ASP A 26 -7.10 0.29 -13.55
N SER A 27 -8.10 -0.24 -12.84
CA SER A 27 -9.47 0.26 -12.91
C SER A 27 -9.60 1.70 -12.35
N LEU A 28 -8.86 2.02 -11.28
CA LEU A 28 -8.84 3.37 -10.72
C LEU A 28 -8.17 4.37 -11.67
N VAL A 29 -7.09 3.96 -12.34
CA VAL A 29 -6.44 4.78 -13.38
C VAL A 29 -7.40 5.01 -14.55
N GLU A 30 -8.09 3.97 -15.03
CA GLU A 30 -9.10 4.08 -16.10
C GLU A 30 -10.26 5.01 -15.70
N ALA A 31 -10.66 5.01 -14.43
CA ALA A 31 -11.65 5.93 -13.87
C ALA A 31 -11.15 7.38 -13.71
N GLY A 32 -9.92 7.70 -14.10
CA GLY A 32 -9.35 9.04 -14.05
C GLY A 32 -8.81 9.44 -12.66
N HIS A 33 -8.42 8.48 -11.84
CA HIS A 33 -7.79 8.73 -10.54
C HIS A 33 -6.27 8.61 -10.60
N THR A 34 -5.59 9.33 -9.72
CA THR A 34 -4.15 9.17 -9.50
C THR A 34 -3.94 8.10 -8.44
N VAL A 35 -3.20 7.04 -8.76
CA VAL A 35 -2.97 5.91 -7.87
C VAL A 35 -1.56 5.97 -7.29
N LEU A 36 -1.45 5.86 -5.96
CA LEU A 36 -0.20 5.70 -5.25
C LEU A 36 -0.13 4.29 -4.65
N PRO A 37 0.73 3.40 -5.16
CA PRO A 37 0.86 2.06 -4.61
C PRO A 37 1.64 2.07 -3.29
N ILE A 38 1.11 1.39 -2.27
CA ILE A 38 1.80 1.13 -0.99
C ILE A 38 1.75 -0.37 -0.74
N GLY A 39 2.93 -0.99 -0.65
CA GLY A 39 3.05 -2.42 -0.42
C GLY A 39 3.41 -2.72 1.04
N ILE A 40 2.73 -3.68 1.64
CA ILE A 40 3.08 -4.24 2.94
C ILE A 40 3.80 -5.58 2.70
N THR A 41 5.03 -5.70 3.17
CA THR A 41 5.82 -6.93 3.08
C THR A 41 5.26 -8.05 3.96
N ASN A 42 5.77 -9.28 3.79
CA ASN A 42 5.39 -10.41 4.65
C ASN A 42 5.81 -10.25 6.11
N ASP A 43 6.82 -9.43 6.40
CA ASP A 43 7.22 -9.05 7.77
C ASP A 43 6.46 -7.80 8.29
N GLY A 44 5.58 -7.21 7.47
CA GLY A 44 4.69 -6.13 7.88
C GLY A 44 5.26 -4.72 7.69
N GLN A 45 6.35 -4.54 6.96
CA GLN A 45 6.91 -3.23 6.60
C GLN A 45 6.08 -2.60 5.48
N TRP A 46 5.72 -1.33 5.63
CA TRP A 46 4.98 -0.60 4.62
C TRP A 46 5.96 0.19 3.77
N LEU A 47 5.87 0.02 2.46
CA LEU A 47 6.87 0.51 1.51
C LEU A 47 6.19 1.25 0.37
N GLN A 48 6.82 2.32 -0.08
CA GLN A 48 6.44 3.08 -1.27
C GLN A 48 7.59 3.10 -2.26
N HIS A 49 7.25 2.76 -3.50
CA HIS A 49 8.09 2.91 -4.70
C HIS A 49 7.13 2.89 -5.90
N PRO A 50 7.42 3.60 -7.01
CA PRO A 50 6.57 3.54 -8.22
C PRO A 50 6.27 2.11 -8.68
N ASP A 51 7.26 1.22 -8.56
CA ASP A 51 7.17 -0.19 -8.96
C ASP A 51 6.93 -1.17 -7.80
N ILE A 52 6.49 -0.70 -6.62
CA ILE A 52 6.44 -1.54 -5.41
C ILE A 52 5.58 -2.80 -5.60
N HIS A 53 4.50 -2.72 -6.39
CA HIS A 53 3.66 -3.87 -6.75
C HIS A 53 4.48 -5.00 -7.39
N ALA A 54 5.24 -4.67 -8.45
CA ALA A 54 6.05 -5.64 -9.17
C ALA A 54 7.26 -6.08 -8.34
N MET A 55 7.84 -5.20 -7.51
CA MET A 55 8.92 -5.59 -6.59
C MET A 55 8.47 -6.67 -5.61
N LEU A 56 7.28 -6.52 -5.00
CA LEU A 56 6.74 -7.53 -4.08
C LEU A 56 6.22 -8.78 -4.79
N SER A 57 5.62 -8.64 -5.97
CA SER A 57 5.07 -9.77 -6.74
C SER A 57 6.16 -10.69 -7.28
N GLU A 58 7.31 -10.13 -7.65
CA GLU A 58 8.43 -10.86 -8.29
C GLU A 58 9.58 -11.14 -7.31
N GLY A 59 9.50 -10.66 -6.06
CA GLY A 59 10.57 -10.80 -5.07
C GLY A 59 11.85 -10.04 -5.43
N ARG A 60 11.72 -8.86 -6.04
CA ARG A 60 12.85 -7.99 -6.39
C ARG A 60 13.38 -7.27 -5.15
N ASP A 61 14.59 -6.71 -5.28
CA ASP A 61 15.23 -5.94 -4.21
C ASP A 61 14.35 -4.75 -3.79
N LEU A 62 14.18 -4.58 -2.48
CA LEU A 62 13.38 -3.54 -1.84
C LEU A 62 14.21 -2.37 -1.29
N SER A 63 15.54 -2.41 -1.44
CA SER A 63 16.47 -1.42 -0.86
C SER A 63 16.21 0.03 -1.30
N GLN A 64 15.58 0.23 -2.46
CA GLN A 64 15.23 1.54 -3.00
C GLN A 64 13.82 2.01 -2.60
N ALA A 65 13.04 1.16 -1.93
CA ALA A 65 11.72 1.54 -1.45
C ALA A 65 11.82 2.41 -0.19
N SER A 66 10.92 3.38 -0.10
CA SER A 66 10.83 4.28 1.04
C SER A 66 9.87 3.73 2.09
N ASN A 67 10.21 3.85 3.37
CA ASN A 67 9.33 3.43 4.45
C ASN A 67 8.12 4.36 4.56
N VAL A 68 6.95 3.74 4.73
CA VAL A 68 5.69 4.41 5.03
C VAL A 68 5.26 4.07 6.45
N PHE A 69 4.66 5.02 7.15
CA PHE A 69 4.02 4.77 8.44
C PHE A 69 2.80 5.66 8.62
N LEU A 70 1.89 5.24 9.50
CA LEU A 70 0.74 6.04 9.91
C LEU A 70 1.11 6.90 11.12
N ASP A 71 1.03 8.22 10.98
CA ASP A 71 1.20 9.15 12.09
C ASP A 71 -0.12 9.26 12.87
N LEU A 72 -0.13 8.65 14.06
CA LEU A 72 -1.26 8.63 15.00
C LEU A 72 -1.17 9.74 16.06
N SER A 73 -0.27 10.72 15.89
CA SER A 73 -0.19 11.85 16.82
C SER A 73 -1.47 12.69 16.82
N PHE A 74 -1.68 13.48 17.87
CA PHE A 74 -2.87 14.34 17.99
C PHE A 74 -3.01 15.36 16.85
N GLN A 75 -1.90 15.73 16.20
CA GLN A 75 -1.85 16.58 15.01
C GLN A 75 -1.47 15.76 13.76
N GLY A 76 -1.73 14.46 13.79
CA GLY A 76 -1.24 13.49 12.81
C GLY A 76 -1.61 13.88 11.39
N GLN A 77 -0.66 13.68 10.48
CA GLN A 77 -0.83 14.04 9.06
C GLN A 77 -1.20 12.84 8.18
N GLY A 78 -1.61 11.73 8.81
CA GLY A 78 -1.99 10.51 8.11
C GLY A 78 -0.76 9.68 7.71
N LEU A 79 -0.74 9.17 6.48
CA LEU A 79 0.37 8.37 5.99
C LEU A 79 1.58 9.26 5.68
N MET A 80 2.73 8.90 6.23
CA MET A 80 4.00 9.60 6.08
C MET A 80 4.96 8.75 5.26
N CYS A 81 5.71 9.37 4.35
CA CYS A 81 6.78 8.76 3.58
C CYS A 81 7.99 9.70 3.59
N ASN A 82 9.18 9.19 3.94
CA ASN A 82 10.41 10.00 4.06
C ASN A 82 10.23 11.29 4.89
N GLY A 83 9.45 11.21 5.97
CA GLY A 83 9.20 12.33 6.87
C GLY A 83 8.28 13.42 6.31
N GLN A 84 7.59 13.18 5.20
CA GLN A 84 6.58 14.06 4.63
C GLN A 84 5.22 13.35 4.54
N PRO A 85 4.10 14.06 4.74
CA PRO A 85 2.79 13.47 4.53
C PRO A 85 2.57 13.13 3.07
N LEU A 86 1.94 11.99 2.82
CA LEU A 86 1.49 11.61 1.49
C LEU A 86 0.30 12.50 1.10
N ASP A 87 0.41 13.08 -0.08
CA ASP A 87 -0.65 13.88 -0.69
C ASP A 87 -1.71 12.94 -1.31
N ILE A 88 -2.60 12.43 -0.45
CA ILE A 88 -3.64 11.47 -0.80
C ILE A 88 -4.99 11.93 -0.23
N ASP A 89 -6.06 11.63 -0.97
CA ASP A 89 -7.43 11.94 -0.54
C ASP A 89 -8.03 10.79 0.28
N ILE A 90 -7.75 9.54 -0.14
CA ILE A 90 -8.29 8.31 0.47
C ILE A 90 -7.29 7.16 0.37
N VAL A 91 -7.46 6.18 1.26
CA VAL A 91 -6.80 4.87 1.18
C VAL A 91 -7.83 3.83 0.75
N PHE A 92 -7.45 2.98 -0.21
CA PHE A 92 -8.22 1.81 -0.63
C PHE A 92 -7.46 0.55 -0.21
N PRO A 93 -7.90 -0.14 0.88
CA PRO A 93 -7.25 -1.35 1.33
C PRO A 93 -7.63 -2.53 0.42
N VAL A 94 -6.63 -3.15 -0.18
CA VAL A 94 -6.75 -4.40 -0.93
C VAL A 94 -5.99 -5.47 -0.16
N LEU A 95 -6.43 -5.77 1.06
CA LEU A 95 -5.78 -6.72 1.97
C LEU A 95 -6.70 -7.92 2.19
N HIS A 96 -6.11 -9.08 2.43
CA HIS A 96 -6.84 -10.33 2.69
C HIS A 96 -6.27 -11.07 3.90
N GLY A 97 -7.15 -11.69 4.66
CA GLY A 97 -6.80 -12.49 5.82
C GLY A 97 -6.45 -11.65 7.05
N PRO A 98 -5.67 -12.24 8.00
CA PRO A 98 -5.30 -11.57 9.24
C PRO A 98 -4.59 -10.24 9.00
N PHE A 99 -4.84 -9.27 9.87
CA PHE A 99 -4.37 -7.89 9.78
C PHE A 99 -4.91 -7.07 8.59
N GLY A 100 -5.76 -7.64 7.74
CA GLY A 100 -6.41 -6.94 6.62
C GLY A 100 -7.93 -6.88 6.77
N GLU A 101 -8.56 -8.00 7.13
CA GLU A 101 -10.03 -8.13 7.17
C GLU A 101 -10.57 -8.27 8.61
N ASP A 102 -9.70 -8.17 9.62
CA ASP A 102 -10.02 -8.35 11.05
C ASP A 102 -10.20 -7.03 11.83
N GLY A 103 -10.18 -5.89 11.14
CA GLY A 103 -10.29 -4.56 11.74
C GLY A 103 -9.00 -4.00 12.32
N THR A 104 -7.84 -4.64 12.05
CA THR A 104 -6.52 -4.05 12.34
C THR A 104 -6.27 -2.78 11.51
N ILE A 105 -6.77 -2.77 10.27
CA ILE A 105 -6.66 -1.68 9.29
C ILE A 105 -8.04 -1.04 9.08
#